data_AF-A0A8J7DAS6-F1
#
_entry.id   AF-A0A8J7DAS6-F1
#
_cell.length_a   1.000
_cell.length_b   1.000
_cell.length_c   1.000
_cell.angle_alpha   90.00
_cell.angle_beta   90.00
_cell.angle_gamma   90.00
#
_symmetry.space_group_name_H-M   'P 1'
#
loop_
_entity.id
_entity.type
_entity.pdbx_description
1 polymer ?
#
loop_
_entity_poly.entity_id
_entity_poly.type
_entity_poly.pdbx_seq_one_letter_code
_entity_poly.pdbx_strand_id
1 'polypeptide(L)'
;MDQSTVDRLTKLAPQIGRFLDLHPSEQAWLYPLIGKAERRAIAILECIQGNYLSYKEIGEQTDTHPNTVKQTLYALSNGGINFRVDSSNKWMTPQGGRNRKLTRIDGRMKAREI
;
A
#
# COMPACT_ATOMS: atom_id res chain seq x y z
N MET A 1 16.16 -10.44 3.22
CA MET A 1 15.50 -9.98 4.47
C MET A 1 15.30 -11.18 5.36
N ASP A 2 15.46 -11.05 6.66
CA ASP A 2 15.22 -12.13 7.63
C ASP A 2 13.73 -12.24 8.00
N GLN A 3 13.34 -13.40 8.52
CA GLN A 3 11.94 -13.68 8.84
C GLN A 3 11.40 -12.74 9.93
N SER A 4 12.23 -12.34 10.90
CA SER A 4 11.81 -11.45 11.98
C SER A 4 11.33 -10.08 11.45
N THR A 5 12.02 -9.54 10.43
CA THR A 5 11.61 -8.30 9.78
C THR A 5 10.31 -8.50 8.98
N VAL A 6 10.12 -9.65 8.33
CA VAL A 6 8.89 -9.96 7.59
C VAL A 6 7.70 -10.00 8.54
N ASP A 7 7.83 -10.70 9.67
CA ASP A 7 6.78 -10.81 10.68
C ASP A 7 6.46 -9.46 11.31
N ARG A 8 7.49 -8.64 11.57
CA ARG A 8 7.32 -7.28 12.07
C ARG A 8 6.55 -6.40 11.09
N LEU A 9 6.92 -6.40 9.81
CA LEU A 9 6.21 -5.62 8.79
C LEU A 9 4.76 -6.09 8.61
N THR A 10 4.52 -7.39 8.68
CA THR A 10 3.17 -7.97 8.64
C THR A 10 2.30 -7.44 9.78
N LYS A 11 2.83 -7.42 11.02
CA LYS A 11 2.12 -6.89 12.19
C LYS A 11 1.90 -5.38 12.13
N LEU A 12 2.86 -4.64 11.57
CA LEU A 12 2.82 -3.18 11.50
C LEU A 12 2.05 -2.66 10.27
N ALA A 13 1.70 -3.50 9.30
CA ALA A 13 1.03 -3.08 8.06
C ALA A 13 -0.23 -2.23 8.30
N PRO A 14 -1.12 -2.53 9.28
CA PRO A 14 -2.28 -1.67 9.56
C PRO A 14 -1.88 -0.27 10.06
N GLN A 15 -0.78 -0.16 10.82
CA GLN A 15 -0.27 1.11 11.32
C GLN A 15 0.42 1.91 10.21
N ILE A 16 1.13 1.23 9.31
CA ILE A 16 1.72 1.82 8.10
C ILE A 16 0.63 2.38 7.19
N GLY A 17 -0.48 1.65 7.00
CA GLY A 17 -1.65 2.15 6.28
C GLY A 17 -2.22 3.42 6.91
N ARG A 18 -2.42 3.42 8.23
CA ARG A 18 -2.88 4.62 8.97
C ARG A 18 -1.91 5.79 8.85
N PHE A 19 -0.60 5.53 8.84
CA PHE A 19 0.42 6.57 8.66
C PHE A 19 0.26 7.27 7.30
N LEU A 20 0.04 6.51 6.22
CA LEU A 20 -0.16 7.07 4.88
C LEU A 20 -1.46 7.89 4.76
N ASP A 21 -2.45 7.61 5.61
CA ASP A 21 -3.70 8.38 5.70
C ASP A 21 -3.57 9.69 6.51
N LEU A 22 -2.46 9.91 7.23
CA LEU A 22 -2.23 11.13 8.01
C LEU A 22 -1.99 12.34 7.10
N HIS A 23 -2.20 13.54 7.64
CA HIS A 23 -1.84 14.77 6.92
C HIS A 23 -0.31 14.84 6.71
N PRO A 24 0.22 15.36 5.58
CA PRO A 24 1.66 15.39 5.32
C PRO A 24 2.51 16.03 6.42
N SER A 25 1.98 17.02 7.15
CA SER A 25 2.68 17.61 8.30
C SER A 25 2.84 16.64 9.47
N GLU A 26 1.85 15.79 9.72
CA GLU A 26 1.91 14.76 10.77
C GLU A 26 2.85 13.62 10.35
N GLN A 27 2.80 13.24 9.07
CA GLN A 27 3.75 12.28 8.49
C GLN A 27 5.19 12.76 8.68
N ALA A 28 5.48 14.01 8.32
CA ALA A 28 6.81 14.60 8.46
C ALA A 28 7.31 14.62 9.91
N TRP A 29 6.43 14.87 10.88
CA TRP A 29 6.76 14.86 12.30
C TRP A 29 7.09 13.44 12.82
N LEU A 30 6.36 12.42 12.36
CA LEU A 30 6.56 11.04 12.77
C LEU A 30 7.70 10.33 12.04
N TYR A 31 7.98 10.70 10.79
CA TYR A 31 8.94 10.03 9.92
C TYR A 31 10.33 9.77 10.55
N PRO A 32 10.93 10.69 11.33
CA PRO A 32 12.21 10.46 12.00
C PRO A 32 12.17 9.32 13.03
N LEU A 33 11.01 9.05 13.63
CA LEU A 33 10.81 8.04 14.68
C LEU A 33 10.59 6.63 14.10
N ILE A 34 10.37 6.53 12.79
CA ILE A 34 10.06 5.27 12.10
C ILE A 34 11.35 4.49 11.84
N GLY A 35 11.32 3.17 12.02
CA GLY A 35 12.47 2.30 11.75
C GLY A 35 12.84 2.23 10.26
N LYS A 36 14.07 1.79 9.96
CA LYS A 36 14.58 1.71 8.58
C LYS A 36 13.73 0.80 7.69
N ALA A 37 13.25 -0.32 8.21
CA ALA A 37 12.46 -1.28 7.44
C ALA A 37 11.07 -0.71 7.09
N GLU A 38 10.46 0.01 8.04
CA GLU A 38 9.16 0.65 7.90
C GLU A 38 9.23 1.86 6.95
N ARG A 39 10.28 2.69 7.04
CA ARG A 39 10.52 3.77 6.07
C ARG A 39 10.63 3.24 4.64
N ARG A 40 11.33 2.12 4.45
CA ARG A 40 11.41 1.44 3.15
C ARG A 40 10.03 0.93 2.70
N ALA A 41 9.26 0.34 3.60
CA ALA A 41 7.91 -0.11 3.30
C ALA A 41 7.01 1.06 2.86
N ILE A 42 7.10 2.20 3.54
CA ILE A 42 6.41 3.45 3.18
C ILE A 42 6.83 3.91 1.77
N ALA A 43 8.14 4.01 1.50
CA ALA A 43 8.64 4.42 0.19
C ALA A 43 8.19 3.48 -0.96
N ILE A 44 8.17 2.17 -0.70
CA ILE A 44 7.64 1.18 -1.66
C ILE A 44 6.15 1.43 -1.92
N LEU A 45 5.36 1.69 -0.87
CA LEU A 45 3.93 1.94 -1.00
C LEU A 45 3.62 3.23 -1.77
N GLU A 46 4.35 4.31 -1.48
CA GLU A 46 4.24 5.59 -2.19
C GLU A 46 4.59 5.44 -3.68
N CYS A 47 5.64 4.66 -4.00
CA CYS A 47 6.09 4.39 -5.37
C CYS A 47 5.00 3.71 -6.23
N ILE A 48 4.29 2.72 -5.67
CA ILE A 48 3.23 1.98 -6.38
C ILE A 48 1.83 2.58 -6.26
N GLN A 49 1.71 3.76 -5.64
CA GLN A 49 0.42 4.39 -5.39
C GLN A 49 -0.18 4.95 -6.68
N GLY A 50 -1.06 4.17 -7.31
CA GLY A 50 -1.65 4.50 -8.62
C GLY A 50 -0.74 4.21 -9.82
N ASN A 51 0.41 3.57 -9.61
CA ASN A 51 1.33 3.13 -10.66
C ASN A 51 1.43 1.61 -10.65
N TYR A 52 1.30 0.98 -11.82
CA TYR A 52 1.58 -0.46 -11.97
C TYR A 52 3.07 -0.66 -12.25
N LEU A 53 3.81 -1.11 -11.24
CA LEU A 53 5.26 -1.30 -11.32
C LEU A 53 5.65 -2.73 -10.97
N SER A 54 6.62 -3.28 -11.70
CA SER A 54 7.28 -4.53 -11.39
C SER A 54 8.22 -4.36 -10.19
N TYR A 55 8.61 -5.47 -9.55
CA TYR A 55 9.58 -5.43 -8.45
C TYR A 55 10.91 -4.76 -8.83
N LYS A 56 11.31 -4.85 -10.10
CA LYS A 56 12.54 -4.24 -10.61
C LYS A 56 12.41 -2.71 -10.67
N GLU A 57 11.35 -2.22 -11.29
CA GLU A 57 11.06 -0.78 -11.40
C GLU A 57 10.92 -0.13 -10.02
N ILE A 58 10.22 -0.80 -9.09
CA ILE A 58 10.11 -0.33 -7.69
C ILE A 58 11.48 -0.28 -7.03
N GLY A 59 12.29 -1.32 -7.23
CA GLY A 59 13.62 -1.41 -6.65
C GLY A 59 14.56 -0.31 -7.12
N GLU A 60 14.51 0.04 -8.41
CA GLU A 60 15.25 1.17 -8.99
C GLU A 60 14.81 2.51 -8.40
N GLN A 61 13.50 2.72 -8.21
CA GLN A 61 12.98 3.99 -7.66
C GLN A 61 13.20 4.14 -6.15
N THR A 62 13.27 3.03 -5.41
CA THR A 62 13.37 3.02 -3.94
C THR A 62 14.76 2.61 -3.42
N ASP A 63 15.75 2.52 -4.31
CA ASP A 63 17.11 2.03 -4.04
C ASP A 63 17.09 0.74 -3.19
N THR A 64 16.26 -0.22 -3.60
CA THR A 64 15.99 -1.45 -2.85
C THR A 64 16.10 -2.65 -3.78
N HIS A 65 16.82 -3.68 -3.35
CA HIS A 65 16.92 -4.91 -4.14
C HIS A 65 15.53 -5.51 -4.44
N PRO A 66 15.22 -5.95 -5.68
CA PRO A 66 13.88 -6.40 -6.08
C PRO A 66 13.31 -7.53 -5.21
N ASN A 67 14.16 -8.44 -4.73
CA ASN A 67 13.71 -9.49 -3.80
C ASN A 67 13.24 -8.93 -2.44
N THR A 68 13.87 -7.86 -1.95
CA THR A 68 13.44 -7.18 -0.73
C THR A 68 12.13 -6.43 -0.95
N VAL A 69 11.92 -5.85 -2.13
CA VAL A 69 10.62 -5.28 -2.53
C VAL A 69 9.54 -6.35 -2.48
N LYS A 70 9.79 -7.48 -3.15
CA LYS A 70 8.89 -8.65 -3.16
C LYS A 70 8.52 -9.08 -1.73
N GLN A 71 9.51 -9.33 -0.89
CA GLN A 71 9.30 -9.74 0.51
C GLN A 71 8.51 -8.70 1.31
N THR A 72 8.76 -7.41 1.08
CA THR A 72 8.04 -6.30 1.73
C THR A 72 6.57 -6.26 1.30
N LEU A 73 6.29 -6.33 -0.01
CA LEU A 73 4.91 -6.31 -0.53
C LEU A 73 4.10 -7.52 -0.05
N TYR A 74 4.69 -8.72 -0.02
CA TYR A 74 4.02 -9.88 0.56
C TYR A 74 3.75 -9.73 2.05
N ALA A 75 4.70 -9.22 2.84
CA ALA A 75 4.49 -8.97 4.27
C ALA A 75 3.34 -7.99 4.50
N LEU A 76 3.30 -6.90 3.75
CA LEU A 76 2.25 -5.88 3.84
C LEU A 76 0.88 -6.43 3.40
N SER A 77 0.86 -7.27 2.36
CA SER A 77 -0.36 -7.92 1.85
C SER A 77 -0.94 -8.87 2.90
N ASN A 78 -0.08 -9.71 3.49
CA ASN A 78 -0.45 -10.60 4.59
C ASN A 78 -0.90 -9.82 5.84
N GLY A 79 -0.38 -8.61 6.03
CA GLY A 79 -0.78 -7.69 7.09
C GLY A 79 -2.07 -6.91 6.81
N GLY A 80 -2.71 -7.13 5.65
CA GLY A 80 -4.03 -6.58 5.32
C GLY A 80 -4.03 -5.34 4.42
N ILE A 81 -2.88 -4.92 3.86
CA ILE A 81 -2.86 -3.88 2.82
C ILE A 81 -3.30 -4.48 1.49
N ASN A 82 -4.32 -3.90 0.88
CA ASN A 82 -4.88 -4.39 -0.38
C ASN A 82 -4.06 -3.90 -1.58
N PHE A 83 -3.51 -4.84 -2.35
CA PHE A 83 -2.83 -4.58 -3.61
C PHE A 83 -3.64 -5.10 -4.78
N ARG A 84 -3.51 -4.44 -5.93
CA ARG A 84 -3.85 -5.00 -7.24
C ARG A 84 -2.57 -5.50 -7.88
N VAL A 85 -2.63 -6.70 -8.44
CA VAL A 85 -1.51 -7.32 -9.15
C VAL A 85 -2.04 -7.78 -10.50
N ASP A 86 -1.33 -7.43 -11.58
CA ASP A 86 -1.67 -7.88 -12.93
C ASP A 86 -1.02 -9.23 -13.27
N SER A 87 -1.32 -9.77 -14.45
CA SER A 87 -0.74 -11.02 -14.96
C SER A 87 0.77 -10.96 -15.18
N SER A 88 1.36 -9.76 -15.21
CA SER A 88 2.79 -9.50 -15.39
C SER A 88 3.52 -9.26 -14.06
N ASN A 89 2.87 -9.54 -12.91
CA ASN A 89 3.40 -9.27 -11.57
C ASN A 89 3.75 -7.80 -11.32
N LYS A 90 3.03 -6.87 -11.95
CA LYS A 90 3.09 -5.46 -11.60
C LYS A 90 2.12 -5.16 -10.47
N TRP A 91 2.58 -4.42 -9.48
CA TRP A 91 1.87 -4.12 -8.25
C TRP A 91 1.40 -2.68 -8.26
N MET A 92 0.22 -2.48 -7.69
CA MET A 92 -0.37 -1.17 -7.47
C MET A 92 -1.19 -1.18 -6.18
N THR A 93 -1.14 -0.12 -5.39
CA THR A 93 -2.15 0.15 -4.35
C THR A 93 -3.21 1.10 -4.88
N PRO A 94 -4.46 1.01 -4.41
CA PRO A 94 -5.43 2.08 -4.63
C PRO A 94 -4.81 3.40 -4.15
N GLN A 95 -4.85 4.45 -4.97
CA GLN A 95 -4.43 5.78 -4.51
C GLN A 95 -5.19 6.13 -3.24
N GLY A 96 -4.43 6.47 -2.18
CA GLY A 96 -4.95 7.01 -0.94
C GLY A 96 -5.97 8.10 -1.23
N GLY A 97 -7.21 7.71 -1.09
CA GLY A 97 -8.39 8.50 -1.36
C GLY A 97 -9.49 7.72 -0.71
N ARG A 98 -9.68 8.00 0.60
CA ARG A 98 -10.87 7.70 1.41
C ARG A 98 -11.74 6.65 0.73
N ASN A 99 -11.71 5.40 1.19
CA ASN A 99 -12.73 4.41 0.82
C ASN A 99 -14.10 5.08 1.06
N ARG A 100 -14.68 5.71 0.02
CA ARG A 100 -16.10 6.03 0.02
C ARG A 100 -16.69 4.64 0.04
N LYS A 101 -17.23 4.24 1.19
CA LYS A 101 -18.26 3.21 1.22
C LYS A 101 -19.16 3.56 0.06
N LEU A 102 -19.13 2.77 -1.01
CA LEU A 102 -20.19 2.78 -1.99
C LEU A 102 -21.39 2.31 -1.19
N THR A 103 -22.12 3.24 -0.58
CA THR A 103 -23.48 2.97 -0.13
C THR A 103 -24.16 2.51 -1.40
N ARG A 104 -24.48 1.21 -1.49
CA ARG A 104 -25.39 0.71 -2.51
C ARG A 104 -26.61 1.62 -2.42
N ILE A 105 -26.81 2.49 -3.40
CA ILE A 105 -28.12 3.01 -3.66
C ILE A 105 -28.85 1.78 -4.17
N ASP A 106 -29.62 1.13 -3.30
CA ASP A 106 -30.68 0.24 -3.73
C ASP A 106 -31.65 1.12 -4.53
N GLY A 107 -31.33 1.25 -5.82
CA GLY A 107 -32.14 1.95 -6.80
C GLY A 107 -33.37 1.13 -7.13
N ARG A 108 -34.28 1.00 -6.15
CA ARG A 108 -35.70 1.00 -6.45
C ARG A 108 -36.05 2.40 -6.99
N MET A 109 -35.77 2.65 -8.26
CA MET A 109 -36.49 3.67 -9.01
C MET A 109 -37.15 2.99 -10.20
N LYS A 110 -38.47 2.92 -10.10
CA LYS A 110 -39.41 2.45 -11.10
C LYS A 110 -39.04 3.05 -12.46
N ALA A 111 -38.84 2.18 -13.45
CA ALA A 111 -38.93 2.58 -14.84
C ALA A 111 -40.33 3.14 -15.08
N ARG A 112 -40.37 4.37 -15.58
CA ARG A 112 -41.55 5.00 -16.20
C ARG A 112 -41.97 4.19 -17.41
N GLU A 113 -43.27 3.99 -17.59
CA GLU A 113 -43.88 3.94 -18.92
C GLU A 113 -45.21 4.71 -18.90
N ILE A 114 -45.21 5.75 -19.75
CA ILE A 114 -46.30 6.48 -20.43
C ILE A 114 -47.32 7.23 -19.58
#